data_AF-A0AAD7U6Y8-F1
#
_entry.id   AF-A0AAD7U6Y8-F1
#
_cell.length_a   1.000
_cell.length_b   1.000
_cell.length_c   1.000
_cell.angle_alpha   90.00
_cell.angle_beta   90.00
_cell.angle_gamma   90.00
#
_symmetry.space_group_name_H-M   'P 1'
#
loop_
_entity.id
_entity.type
_entity.pdbx_description
1 polymer ?
#
loop_
_entity_poly.entity_id
_entity_poly.type
_entity_poly.pdbx_seq_one_letter_code
_entity_poly.pdbx_strand_id
1 'polypeptide(L)'
;MRLWFFGALASFEEEKVRRVWVDLDNSAGVEGVRDVDDALALIQILHSPEVRVVGVSTVFGNAAEAEVYEATRSFLDAHFSGVPLFRSIDASAVANTTIIALGPLTNVAEVLKRALPEEIVFVGGRRPGHRFTVGNANADALADMNFEKDPVAAASVLESGVRVVLAPFELSEQVRLGAFGRGGGPLATWVAEVTDPWLEFWVSAFSVDYFNPYDCLAVVAITHPHLLRCDQRRATIEEGPSDGVSLAFSNHAESPAAHGIGTPTKPYLHVRPRGDGAPVTFCHAPVNAAEVTSLILDRIILGVEEEDPRPSRELL
;
A
#
# COMPACT_ATOMS: atom_id res chain seq x y z
N MET A 1 -31.38 -45.39 -33.81
CA MET A 1 -31.34 -44.53 -32.60
C MET A 1 -30.01 -43.78 -32.62
N ARG A 2 -29.98 -42.50 -33.00
CA ARG A 2 -28.78 -41.65 -32.90
C ARG A 2 -28.88 -40.91 -31.57
N LEU A 3 -28.01 -41.23 -30.61
CA LEU A 3 -27.86 -40.41 -29.40
C LEU A 3 -26.97 -39.22 -29.74
N TRP A 4 -27.49 -38.02 -29.51
CA TRP A 4 -26.73 -36.78 -29.48
C TRP A 4 -26.25 -36.56 -28.05
N PHE A 5 -24.94 -36.57 -27.84
CA PHE A 5 -24.34 -36.06 -26.61
C PHE A 5 -24.20 -34.54 -26.75
N PHE A 6 -25.04 -33.78 -26.05
CA PHE A 6 -24.77 -32.38 -25.77
C PHE A 6 -23.81 -32.32 -24.57
N GLY A 7 -22.51 -32.19 -24.86
CA GLY A 7 -21.54 -31.76 -23.86
C GLY A 7 -21.67 -30.25 -23.70
N ALA A 8 -22.13 -29.80 -22.53
CA ALA A 8 -22.04 -28.40 -22.15
C ALA A 8 -20.55 -28.07 -21.95
N LEU A 9 -19.96 -27.34 -22.90
CA LEU A 9 -18.68 -26.66 -22.67
C LEU A 9 -18.96 -25.54 -21.68
N ALA A 10 -18.56 -25.76 -20.42
CA ALA A 10 -18.39 -24.66 -19.49
C ALA A 10 -17.28 -23.77 -20.06
N SER A 11 -17.66 -22.60 -20.54
CA SER A 11 -16.72 -21.55 -20.89
C SER A 11 -15.99 -21.16 -19.60
N PHE A 12 -14.73 -21.56 -19.46
CA PHE A 12 -13.84 -20.92 -18.49
C PHE A 12 -13.65 -19.49 -18.99
N GLU A 13 -14.31 -18.52 -18.38
CA GLU A 13 -13.87 -17.13 -18.49
C GLU A 13 -12.46 -17.11 -17.88
N GLU A 14 -11.45 -16.82 -18.70
CA GLU A 14 -10.14 -16.42 -18.18
C GLU A 14 -10.40 -15.25 -17.21
N GLU A 15 -10.13 -15.46 -15.92
CA GLU A 15 -10.14 -14.36 -14.95
C GLU A 15 -9.16 -13.30 -15.46
N LYS A 16 -9.72 -12.17 -15.90
CA LYS A 16 -8.94 -11.07 -16.45
C LYS A 16 -8.05 -10.53 -15.33
N VAL A 17 -6.75 -10.85 -15.40
CA VAL A 17 -5.73 -10.36 -14.46
C VAL A 17 -5.83 -8.84 -14.34
N ARG A 18 -6.01 -8.36 -13.11
CA ARG A 18 -6.23 -6.95 -12.83
C ARG A 18 -4.95 -6.16 -13.12
N ARG A 19 -5.04 -5.13 -13.97
CA ARG A 19 -3.90 -4.25 -14.28
C ARG A 19 -3.73 -3.22 -13.17
N VAL A 20 -2.53 -3.10 -12.64
CA VAL A 20 -2.24 -2.22 -11.50
C VAL A 20 -1.14 -1.23 -11.84
N TRP A 21 -1.36 0.02 -11.46
CA TRP A 21 -0.30 1.03 -11.34
C TRP A 21 -0.01 1.26 -9.86
N VAL A 22 1.26 1.26 -9.45
CA VAL A 22 1.65 1.53 -8.05
C VAL A 22 2.29 2.91 -7.99
N ASP A 23 1.81 3.79 -7.12
CA ASP A 23 2.37 5.11 -6.84
C ASP A 23 2.80 5.15 -5.36
N LEU A 24 4.09 5.31 -5.09
CA LEU A 24 4.69 5.02 -3.78
C LEU A 24 5.76 6.04 -3.36
N ASP A 25 6.04 6.15 -2.07
CA ASP A 25 7.08 7.03 -1.49
C ASP A 25 8.19 6.27 -0.77
N ASN A 26 8.54 5.08 -1.29
CA ASN A 26 9.57 4.18 -0.76
C ASN A 26 10.86 4.90 -0.33
N SER A 27 11.17 4.78 0.96
CA SER A 27 12.40 5.24 1.56
C SER A 27 13.37 4.13 1.97
N ALA A 28 13.03 2.85 1.75
CA ALA A 28 13.92 1.73 2.03
C ALA A 28 15.17 1.80 1.14
N GLY A 29 16.34 1.80 1.77
CA GLY A 29 17.63 1.96 1.09
C GLY A 29 18.12 3.41 0.97
N VAL A 30 17.33 4.41 1.40
CA VAL A 30 17.83 5.76 1.66
C VAL A 30 18.67 5.74 2.95
N GLU A 31 19.69 6.60 3.03
CA GLU A 31 20.57 6.67 4.21
C GLU A 31 19.78 6.92 5.50
N GLY A 32 20.16 6.18 6.56
CA GLY A 32 19.56 6.25 7.88
C GLY A 32 18.49 5.19 8.14
N VAL A 33 17.82 5.29 9.29
CA VAL A 33 16.65 4.45 9.60
C VAL A 33 15.44 5.05 8.92
N ARG A 34 14.82 4.27 8.03
CA ARG A 34 13.77 4.72 7.11
C ARG A 34 12.58 3.79 7.14
N ASP A 35 11.43 4.31 6.74
CA ASP A 35 10.23 3.50 6.56
C ASP A 35 10.48 2.48 5.43
N VAL A 36 10.00 1.25 5.64
CA VAL A 36 10.25 0.08 4.79
C VAL A 36 9.00 -0.43 4.09
N ASP A 37 7.83 0.10 4.44
CA ASP A 37 6.54 -0.49 4.14
C ASP A 37 6.23 -0.49 2.64
N ASP A 38 6.50 0.63 1.94
CA ASP A 38 6.37 0.74 0.49
C ASP A 38 7.17 -0.36 -0.24
N ALA A 39 8.40 -0.64 0.21
CA ALA A 39 9.25 -1.65 -0.40
C ALA A 39 8.68 -3.05 -0.18
N LEU A 40 8.17 -3.34 1.01
CA LEU A 40 7.53 -4.62 1.31
C LEU A 40 6.25 -4.81 0.49
N ALA A 41 5.43 -3.76 0.34
CA ALA A 41 4.25 -3.76 -0.51
C ALA A 41 4.60 -3.93 -1.99
N LEU A 42 5.69 -3.31 -2.46
CA LEU A 42 6.17 -3.46 -3.83
C LEU A 42 6.68 -4.89 -4.10
N ILE A 43 7.40 -5.51 -3.17
CA ILE A 43 7.79 -6.93 -3.27
C ILE A 43 6.53 -7.79 -3.32
N GLN A 44 5.61 -7.59 -2.38
CA GLN A 44 4.38 -8.37 -2.27
C GLN A 44 3.60 -8.34 -3.58
N ILE A 45 3.40 -7.17 -4.16
CA ILE A 45 2.58 -7.03 -5.37
C ILE A 45 3.28 -7.55 -6.62
N LEU A 46 4.60 -7.42 -6.72
CA LEU A 46 5.38 -8.00 -7.82
C LEU A 46 5.41 -9.54 -7.76
N HIS A 47 5.23 -10.12 -6.57
CA HIS A 47 5.03 -11.57 -6.38
C HIS A 47 3.55 -12.00 -6.33
N SER A 48 2.60 -11.13 -6.71
CA SER A 48 1.16 -11.43 -6.67
C SER A 48 0.63 -11.75 -8.08
N PRO A 49 0.30 -13.01 -8.42
CA PRO A 49 -0.17 -13.41 -9.75
C PRO A 49 -1.60 -12.94 -10.05
N GLU A 50 -2.35 -12.51 -9.03
CA GLU A 50 -3.72 -11.99 -9.18
C GLU A 50 -3.75 -10.66 -9.95
N VAL A 51 -2.60 -9.99 -10.04
CA VAL A 51 -2.44 -8.69 -10.66
C VAL A 51 -1.29 -8.64 -11.65
N ARG A 52 -1.33 -7.66 -12.54
CA ARG A 52 -0.23 -7.31 -13.43
C ARG A 52 0.17 -5.87 -13.19
N VAL A 53 1.34 -5.65 -12.61
CA VAL A 53 1.92 -4.31 -12.49
C VAL A 53 2.29 -3.79 -13.88
N VAL A 54 1.68 -2.68 -14.28
CA VAL A 54 1.91 -2.05 -15.60
C VAL A 54 2.81 -0.82 -15.52
N GLY A 55 3.04 -0.30 -14.31
CA GLY A 55 3.95 0.81 -14.04
C GLY A 55 4.06 1.07 -12.54
N VAL A 56 5.21 1.60 -12.15
CA VAL A 56 5.50 2.11 -10.82
C VAL A 56 5.86 3.58 -10.96
N SER A 57 5.25 4.46 -10.18
CA SER A 57 5.65 5.85 -10.05
C SER A 57 6.06 6.17 -8.62
N THR A 58 6.83 7.24 -8.47
CA THR A 58 7.32 7.72 -7.19
C THR A 58 6.70 9.07 -6.84
N VAL A 59 6.42 9.28 -5.56
CA VAL A 59 5.94 10.54 -4.99
C VAL A 59 6.78 10.88 -3.76
N PHE A 60 6.81 12.16 -3.39
CA PHE A 60 7.48 12.58 -2.15
C PHE A 60 6.72 12.06 -0.94
N GLY A 61 7.42 11.93 0.19
CA GLY A 61 6.77 11.69 1.46
C GLY A 61 7.75 11.20 2.51
N ASN A 62 8.00 9.90 2.59
CA ASN A 62 8.92 9.31 3.56
C ASN A 62 10.36 9.82 3.37
N ALA A 63 10.68 10.24 2.14
CA ALA A 63 11.85 11.04 1.79
C ALA A 63 11.50 12.06 0.70
N ALA A 64 12.47 12.87 0.27
CA ALA A 64 12.29 13.72 -0.90
C ALA A 64 12.12 12.86 -2.17
N GLU A 65 11.33 13.31 -3.17
CA GLU A 65 11.04 12.50 -4.36
C GLU A 65 12.31 12.01 -5.08
N ALA A 66 13.37 12.82 -5.11
CA ALA A 66 14.62 12.40 -5.75
C ALA A 66 15.27 11.21 -5.02
N GLU A 67 15.23 11.18 -3.69
CA GLU A 67 15.73 10.07 -2.88
C GLU A 67 14.85 8.83 -3.05
N VAL A 68 13.52 9.01 -3.02
CA VAL A 68 12.54 7.95 -3.27
C VAL A 68 12.77 7.31 -4.64
N TYR A 69 12.94 8.12 -5.68
CA TYR A 69 13.18 7.64 -7.04
C TYR A 69 14.46 6.81 -7.13
N GLU A 70 15.57 7.31 -6.58
CA GLU A 70 16.86 6.60 -6.67
C GLU A 70 16.88 5.32 -5.82
N ALA A 71 16.26 5.33 -4.64
CA ALA A 71 16.10 4.14 -3.80
C ALA A 71 15.27 3.07 -4.52
N THR A 72 14.10 3.46 -5.06
CA THR A 72 13.21 2.57 -5.79
C THR A 72 13.85 2.03 -7.07
N ARG A 73 14.54 2.88 -7.84
CA ARG A 73 15.27 2.47 -9.04
C ARG A 73 16.35 1.45 -8.70
N SER A 74 17.17 1.72 -7.69
CA SER A 74 18.28 0.84 -7.30
C SER A 74 17.76 -0.52 -6.81
N PHE A 75 16.66 -0.52 -6.05
CA PHE A 75 15.98 -1.73 -5.61
C PHE A 75 15.43 -2.55 -6.79
N LEU A 76 14.68 -1.91 -7.70
CA LEU A 76 14.11 -2.58 -8.88
C LEU A 76 15.21 -3.13 -9.80
N ASP A 77 16.27 -2.36 -10.07
CA ASP A 77 17.41 -2.80 -10.88
C ASP A 77 18.09 -4.05 -10.30
N ALA A 78 18.18 -4.14 -8.96
CA ALA A 78 18.84 -5.24 -8.27
C ALA A 78 17.97 -6.51 -8.16
N HIS A 79 16.65 -6.36 -8.00
CA HIS A 79 15.77 -7.48 -7.61
C HIS A 79 14.60 -7.76 -8.57
N PHE A 80 14.16 -6.78 -9.34
CA PHE A 80 12.96 -6.84 -10.19
C PHE A 80 13.19 -6.17 -11.54
N SER A 81 14.30 -6.53 -12.21
CA SER A 81 14.70 -5.93 -13.47
C SER A 81 13.58 -5.98 -14.51
N GLY A 82 13.34 -4.87 -15.22
CA GLY A 82 12.32 -4.78 -16.25
C GLY A 82 10.97 -4.23 -15.80
N VAL A 83 10.76 -4.00 -14.49
CA VAL A 83 9.60 -3.24 -14.00
C VAL A 83 9.72 -1.77 -14.42
N PRO A 84 8.74 -1.19 -15.15
CA PRO A 84 8.81 0.22 -15.56
C PRO A 84 8.67 1.16 -14.35
N LEU A 85 9.64 2.05 -14.18
CA LEU A 85 9.66 3.07 -13.14
C LEU A 85 9.55 4.49 -13.74
N PHE A 86 8.71 5.31 -13.12
CA PHE A 86 8.41 6.69 -13.53
C PHE A 86 8.51 7.65 -12.34
N ARG A 87 8.68 8.94 -12.62
CA ARG A 87 8.61 10.01 -11.61
C ARG A 87 7.20 10.48 -11.28
N SER A 88 6.23 10.08 -12.09
CA SER A 88 4.80 10.36 -11.90
C SER A 88 3.99 9.39 -12.76
N ILE A 89 2.67 9.37 -12.57
CA ILE A 89 1.77 8.44 -13.25
C ILE A 89 1.65 8.80 -14.74
N ASP A 90 1.92 7.84 -15.63
CA ASP A 90 1.72 8.02 -17.07
C ASP A 90 0.23 7.91 -17.42
N ALA A 91 -0.40 9.05 -17.69
CA ALA A 91 -1.81 9.13 -18.09
C ALA A 91 -2.17 8.23 -19.28
N SER A 92 -1.22 7.90 -20.16
CA SER A 92 -1.46 7.03 -21.32
C SER A 92 -1.72 5.56 -20.94
N ALA A 93 -1.29 5.16 -19.73
CA ALA A 93 -1.36 3.80 -19.23
C ALA A 93 -2.42 3.59 -18.12
N VAL A 94 -3.11 4.66 -17.70
CA VAL A 94 -4.10 4.66 -16.60
C VAL A 94 -5.44 4.03 -16.97
N ALA A 95 -5.82 4.04 -18.25
CA ALA A 95 -7.10 3.47 -18.65
C ALA A 95 -7.18 1.97 -18.33
N ASN A 96 -8.28 1.54 -17.70
CA ASN A 96 -8.52 0.16 -17.27
C ASN A 96 -7.47 -0.37 -16.27
N THR A 97 -6.99 0.48 -15.36
CA THR A 97 -6.12 0.08 -14.25
C THR A 97 -6.76 0.36 -12.90
N THR A 98 -6.28 -0.35 -11.88
CA THR A 98 -6.39 0.06 -10.49
C THR A 98 -5.10 0.81 -10.12
N ILE A 99 -5.21 2.02 -9.58
CA ILE A 99 -4.06 2.73 -9.00
C ILE A 99 -3.99 2.37 -7.52
N ILE A 100 -2.85 1.89 -7.05
CA ILE A 100 -2.55 1.75 -5.63
C ILE A 100 -1.67 2.91 -5.23
N ALA A 101 -2.18 3.80 -4.39
CA ALA A 101 -1.49 4.94 -3.84
C ALA A 101 -1.02 4.63 -2.42
N LEU A 102 0.29 4.40 -2.29
CA LEU A 102 1.00 4.09 -1.05
C LEU A 102 1.63 5.33 -0.41
N GLY A 103 1.71 6.45 -1.16
CA GLY A 103 2.14 7.75 -0.66
C GLY A 103 1.06 8.85 -0.82
N PRO A 104 1.45 10.14 -0.69
CA PRO A 104 0.56 11.27 -0.92
C PRO A 104 -0.10 11.25 -2.30
N LEU A 105 -1.38 11.63 -2.35
CA LEU A 105 -2.21 11.53 -3.56
C LEU A 105 -1.87 12.55 -4.66
N THR A 106 -0.76 13.27 -4.56
CA THR A 106 -0.39 14.38 -5.47
C THR A 106 -0.34 13.94 -6.93
N ASN A 107 0.34 12.82 -7.23
CA ASN A 107 0.41 12.27 -8.59
C ASN A 107 -0.95 11.78 -9.09
N VAL A 108 -1.73 11.14 -8.20
CA VAL A 108 -3.08 10.65 -8.52
C VAL A 108 -4.00 11.81 -8.87
N ALA A 109 -4.04 12.87 -8.07
CA ALA A 109 -4.84 14.05 -8.36
C ALA A 109 -4.43 14.74 -9.66
N GLU A 110 -3.14 14.76 -10.00
CA GLU A 110 -2.67 15.31 -11.27
C GLU A 110 -3.10 14.45 -12.47
N VAL A 111 -3.00 13.12 -12.38
CA VAL A 111 -3.33 12.25 -13.51
C VAL A 111 -4.83 12.22 -13.81
N LEU A 112 -5.67 12.36 -12.78
CA LEU A 112 -7.13 12.43 -12.91
C LEU A 112 -7.63 13.60 -13.76
N LYS A 113 -6.81 14.66 -13.93
CA LYS A 113 -7.11 15.77 -14.84
C LYS A 113 -7.07 15.36 -16.32
N ARG A 114 -6.48 14.20 -16.64
CA ARG A 114 -6.20 13.74 -18.01
C ARG A 114 -6.78 12.36 -18.31
N ALA A 115 -6.78 11.46 -17.34
CA ALA A 115 -7.26 10.09 -17.49
C ALA A 115 -7.81 9.56 -16.16
N LEU A 116 -8.88 8.76 -16.22
CA LEU A 116 -9.49 8.13 -15.05
C LEU A 116 -9.14 6.62 -15.00
N PRO A 117 -8.65 6.10 -13.87
CA PRO A 117 -8.54 4.66 -13.64
C PRO A 117 -9.93 4.06 -13.35
N GLU A 118 -10.00 2.73 -13.27
CA GLU A 118 -11.22 2.04 -12.81
C GLU A 118 -11.44 2.18 -11.31
N GLU A 119 -10.35 2.19 -10.54
CA GLU A 119 -10.36 2.14 -9.09
C GLU A 119 -9.07 2.75 -8.53
N ILE A 120 -9.16 3.41 -7.38
CA ILE A 120 -8.02 3.89 -6.60
C ILE A 120 -8.07 3.20 -5.25
N VAL A 121 -6.98 2.57 -4.84
CA VAL A 121 -6.76 2.06 -3.49
C VAL A 121 -5.78 2.98 -2.80
N PHE A 122 -6.15 3.51 -1.65
CA PHE A 122 -5.37 4.50 -0.93
C PHE A 122 -5.15 4.08 0.52
N VAL A 123 -3.90 4.14 0.97
CA VAL A 123 -3.52 3.93 2.37
C VAL A 123 -3.75 5.23 3.12
N GLY A 124 -4.84 5.27 3.88
CA GLY A 124 -5.21 6.46 4.64
C GLY A 124 -6.69 6.51 5.03
N GLY A 125 -7.01 7.53 5.82
CA GLY A 125 -8.32 7.76 6.39
C GLY A 125 -8.53 7.04 7.72
N ARG A 126 -9.49 7.54 8.49
CA ARG A 126 -9.83 7.01 9.82
C ARG A 126 -11.29 7.21 10.18
N ARG A 127 -11.79 6.45 11.16
CA ARG A 127 -13.07 6.79 11.81
C ARG A 127 -12.90 8.04 12.70
N PRO A 128 -13.93 8.90 12.82
CA PRO A 128 -13.90 10.00 13.77
C PRO A 128 -13.56 9.53 15.19
N GLY A 129 -12.58 10.18 15.82
CA GLY A 129 -12.12 9.85 17.17
C GLY A 129 -11.17 8.64 17.27
N HIS A 130 -10.91 7.93 16.17
CA HIS A 130 -9.86 6.91 16.14
C HIS A 130 -8.48 7.59 16.14
N ARG A 131 -7.63 7.18 17.08
CA ARG A 131 -6.26 7.69 17.23
C ARG A 131 -5.29 6.60 16.80
N PHE A 132 -4.28 6.98 16.03
CA PHE A 132 -3.26 6.05 15.55
C PHE A 132 -2.21 5.84 16.62
N THR A 133 -2.31 4.73 17.36
CA THR A 133 -1.41 4.47 18.49
C THR A 133 -0.68 3.17 18.32
N VAL A 134 0.62 3.17 18.63
CA VAL A 134 1.47 1.97 18.60
C VAL A 134 1.86 1.59 20.03
N GLY A 135 1.69 0.32 20.35
CA GLY A 135 2.05 -0.24 21.66
C GLY A 135 1.31 0.45 22.82
N ASN A 136 1.94 0.42 24.00
CA ASN A 136 1.44 1.08 25.22
C ASN A 136 2.17 2.39 25.53
N ALA A 137 3.17 2.77 24.72
CA ALA A 137 4.14 3.81 25.06
C ALA A 137 3.77 5.21 24.54
N ASN A 138 2.91 5.33 23.53
CA ASN A 138 2.58 6.62 22.92
C ASN A 138 1.31 7.22 23.54
N ALA A 139 1.46 8.34 24.26
CA ALA A 139 0.32 9.21 24.58
C ALA A 139 -0.20 9.95 23.33
N ASP A 140 0.69 10.19 22.36
CA ASP A 140 0.41 10.96 21.15
C ASP A 140 0.10 10.05 19.95
N ALA A 141 -0.91 10.44 19.17
CA ALA A 141 -1.26 9.72 17.94
C ALA A 141 -0.19 9.93 16.86
N LEU A 142 -0.04 8.97 15.95
CA LEU A 142 0.70 9.14 14.71
C LEU A 142 -0.15 9.91 13.70
N ALA A 143 0.52 10.63 12.79
CA ALA A 143 -0.12 11.30 11.67
C ALA A 143 -0.59 10.29 10.61
N ASP A 144 -1.69 10.61 9.93
CA ASP A 144 -2.06 9.96 8.67
C ASP A 144 -1.17 10.53 7.55
N MET A 145 0.10 10.11 7.52
CA MET A 145 1.16 10.80 6.78
C MET A 145 0.83 10.99 5.29
N ASN A 146 0.24 9.99 4.64
CA ASN A 146 -0.11 10.06 3.21
C ASN A 146 -1.19 11.11 2.94
N PHE A 147 -2.23 11.15 3.78
CA PHE A 147 -3.29 12.13 3.65
C PHE A 147 -2.85 13.54 4.10
N GLU A 148 -2.21 13.65 5.26
CA GLU A 148 -1.84 14.93 5.88
C GLU A 148 -0.75 15.67 5.08
N LYS A 149 0.03 14.99 4.23
CA LYS A 149 0.97 15.63 3.30
C LYS A 149 0.29 16.36 2.14
N ASP A 150 -0.83 15.86 1.62
CA ASP A 150 -1.57 16.50 0.53
C ASP A 150 -3.11 16.33 0.63
N PRO A 151 -3.75 17.03 1.59
CA PRO A 151 -5.20 16.98 1.77
C PRO A 151 -5.97 17.58 0.58
N VAL A 152 -5.36 18.46 -0.21
CA VAL A 152 -5.98 19.07 -1.40
C VAL A 152 -6.06 18.06 -2.54
N ALA A 153 -5.00 17.26 -2.75
CA ALA A 153 -5.03 16.15 -3.69
C ALA A 153 -6.07 15.09 -3.26
N ALA A 154 -6.14 14.78 -1.95
CA ALA A 154 -7.15 13.87 -1.44
C ALA A 154 -8.58 14.34 -1.73
N ALA A 155 -8.88 15.64 -1.55
CA ALA A 155 -10.17 16.21 -1.92
C ALA A 155 -10.48 16.01 -3.41
N SER A 156 -9.50 16.28 -4.28
CA SER A 156 -9.63 16.08 -5.72
C SER A 156 -9.93 14.63 -6.10
N VAL A 157 -9.29 13.66 -5.42
CA VAL A 157 -9.54 12.23 -5.61
C VAL A 157 -10.96 11.84 -5.19
N LEU A 158 -11.43 12.31 -4.03
CA LEU A 158 -12.79 12.04 -3.55
C LEU A 158 -13.88 12.65 -4.45
N GLU A 159 -13.59 13.78 -5.09
CA GLU A 159 -14.49 14.48 -6.01
C GLU A 159 -14.47 13.93 -7.45
N SER A 160 -13.49 13.09 -7.79
CA SER A 160 -13.26 12.59 -9.15
C SER A 160 -14.37 11.70 -9.71
N GLY A 161 -15.21 11.13 -8.84
CA GLY A 161 -16.20 10.11 -9.20
C GLY A 161 -15.61 8.73 -9.48
N VAL A 162 -14.29 8.55 -9.37
CA VAL A 162 -13.62 7.25 -9.43
C VAL A 162 -13.94 6.46 -8.16
N ARG A 163 -14.02 5.13 -8.27
CA ARG A 163 -14.22 4.27 -7.10
C ARG A 163 -12.97 4.30 -6.22
N VAL A 164 -13.15 4.65 -4.95
CA VAL A 164 -12.06 4.70 -3.96
C VAL A 164 -12.22 3.59 -2.93
N VAL A 165 -11.15 2.83 -2.70
CA VAL A 165 -10.98 1.88 -1.61
C VAL A 165 -9.96 2.46 -0.63
N LEU A 166 -10.31 2.51 0.65
CA LEU A 166 -9.43 2.98 1.71
C LEU A 166 -8.92 1.78 2.52
N ALA A 167 -7.60 1.71 2.66
CA ALA A 167 -6.86 0.86 3.60
C ALA A 167 -6.40 1.74 4.79
N PRO A 168 -7.27 1.98 5.79
CA PRO A 168 -6.98 2.87 6.91
C PRO A 168 -5.98 2.26 7.89
N PHE A 169 -5.38 3.12 8.71
CA PHE A 169 -4.48 2.72 9.81
C PHE A 169 -5.12 1.70 10.78
N GLU A 170 -6.43 1.78 11.03
CA GLU A 170 -7.11 0.82 11.92
C GLU A 170 -7.06 -0.63 11.39
N LEU A 171 -6.89 -0.80 10.06
CA LEU A 171 -6.67 -2.11 9.46
C LEU A 171 -5.29 -2.65 9.83
N SER A 172 -4.27 -1.80 9.79
CA SER A 172 -2.88 -2.20 9.98
C SER A 172 -2.49 -2.42 11.44
N GLU A 173 -3.12 -1.75 12.40
CA GLU A 173 -2.93 -1.96 13.84
C GLU A 173 -3.08 -3.44 14.26
N GLN A 174 -3.83 -4.20 13.46
CA GLN A 174 -4.17 -5.60 13.70
C GLN A 174 -3.20 -6.59 13.06
N VAL A 175 -2.30 -6.14 12.18
CA VAL A 175 -1.35 -6.97 11.43
C VAL A 175 0.06 -6.55 11.80
N ARG A 176 0.91 -7.52 12.12
CA ARG A 176 2.24 -7.28 12.70
C ARG A 176 3.29 -8.12 11.99
N LEU A 177 4.40 -7.49 11.62
CA LEU A 177 5.58 -8.15 11.07
C LEU A 177 6.73 -8.04 12.08
N GLY A 178 7.45 -9.15 12.26
CA GLY A 178 8.66 -9.21 13.08
C GLY A 178 9.92 -9.18 12.23
N ALA A 179 11.01 -9.71 12.78
CA ALA A 179 12.27 -9.82 12.07
C ALA A 179 12.18 -10.75 10.85
N PHE A 180 12.89 -10.40 9.78
CA PHE A 180 12.99 -11.19 8.56
C PHE A 180 14.25 -12.06 8.57
N GLY A 181 14.13 -13.27 8.04
CA GLY A 181 15.28 -14.16 7.84
C GLY A 181 16.14 -13.73 6.65
N ARG A 182 17.46 -13.95 6.76
CA ARG A 182 18.42 -13.73 5.66
C ARG A 182 18.55 -14.95 4.72
N GLY A 183 17.92 -16.06 5.06
CA GLY A 183 17.86 -17.25 4.20
C GLY A 183 16.83 -17.04 3.10
N GLY A 184 17.21 -17.26 1.83
CA GLY A 184 16.30 -17.04 0.69
C GLY A 184 16.93 -16.28 -0.49
N GLY A 185 18.22 -15.92 -0.41
CA GLY A 185 18.95 -15.30 -1.51
C GLY A 185 19.10 -13.78 -1.37
N PRO A 186 19.46 -13.07 -2.46
CA PRO A 186 19.77 -11.64 -2.42
C PRO A 186 18.60 -10.77 -1.94
N LEU A 187 17.37 -11.07 -2.37
CA LEU A 187 16.19 -10.30 -1.96
C LEU A 187 15.89 -10.47 -0.46
N ALA A 188 15.88 -11.70 0.05
CA ALA A 188 15.66 -11.96 1.48
C ALA A 188 16.75 -11.29 2.36
N THR A 189 18.00 -11.30 1.88
CA THR A 189 19.09 -10.57 2.54
C THR A 189 18.81 -9.07 2.58
N TRP A 190 18.45 -8.47 1.45
CA TRP A 190 18.15 -7.05 1.36
C TRP A 190 16.95 -6.65 2.24
N VAL A 191 15.88 -7.45 2.25
CA VAL A 191 14.71 -7.23 3.12
C VAL A 191 15.12 -7.22 4.59
N ALA A 192 15.91 -8.19 5.05
CA ALA A 192 16.41 -8.20 6.42
C ALA A 192 17.30 -6.98 6.72
N GLU A 193 18.17 -6.57 5.78
CA GLU A 193 19.05 -5.40 5.95
C GLU A 193 18.30 -4.09 6.15
N VAL A 194 17.20 -3.87 5.41
CA VAL A 194 16.41 -2.64 5.56
C VAL A 194 15.44 -2.71 6.74
N THR A 195 14.91 -3.90 7.07
CA THR A 195 13.90 -4.06 8.13
C THR A 195 14.48 -4.20 9.53
N ASP A 196 15.69 -4.76 9.71
CA ASP A 196 16.34 -4.90 11.03
C ASP A 196 16.46 -3.56 11.77
N PRO A 197 17.08 -2.49 11.21
CA PRO A 197 17.19 -1.21 11.90
C PRO A 197 15.84 -0.51 12.09
N TRP A 198 14.87 -0.76 11.22
CA TRP A 198 13.50 -0.27 11.39
C TRP A 198 12.82 -0.93 12.59
N LEU A 199 12.94 -2.25 12.73
CA LEU A 199 12.42 -2.99 13.87
C LEU A 199 13.07 -2.55 15.18
N GLU A 200 14.39 -2.36 15.19
CA GLU A 200 15.11 -1.81 16.36
C GLU A 200 14.59 -0.43 16.76
N PHE A 201 14.27 0.42 15.78
CA PHE A 201 13.62 1.70 16.04
C PHE A 201 12.24 1.52 16.67
N TRP A 202 11.39 0.61 16.20
CA TRP A 202 10.08 0.35 16.80
C TRP A 202 10.18 -0.18 18.24
N VAL A 203 11.15 -1.04 18.52
CA VAL A 203 11.46 -1.51 19.89
C VAL A 203 11.83 -0.32 20.77
N SER A 204 12.71 0.57 20.29
CA SER A 204 13.19 1.72 21.04
C SER A 204 12.09 2.78 21.25
N ALA A 205 11.36 3.14 20.20
CA ALA A 205 10.39 4.23 20.19
C ALA A 205 9.06 3.83 20.85
N PHE A 206 8.63 2.57 20.69
CA PHE A 206 7.27 2.16 21.06
C PHE A 206 7.22 0.97 22.02
N SER A 207 8.37 0.38 22.37
CA SER A 207 8.45 -0.82 23.22
C SER A 207 7.67 -2.01 22.66
N VAL A 208 7.70 -2.19 21.34
CA VAL A 208 7.10 -3.33 20.63
C VAL A 208 8.14 -4.02 19.76
N ASP A 209 8.06 -5.35 19.64
CA ASP A 209 8.95 -6.21 18.86
C ASP A 209 8.42 -6.53 17.46
N TYR A 210 7.62 -5.62 16.92
CA TYR A 210 7.00 -5.73 15.60
C TYR A 210 6.81 -4.34 14.98
N PHE A 211 6.54 -4.28 13.68
CA PHE A 211 5.96 -3.11 13.03
C PHE A 211 4.70 -3.46 12.24
N ASN A 212 3.89 -2.46 11.94
CA ASN A 212 2.66 -2.62 11.16
C ASN A 212 2.96 -2.40 9.66
N PRO A 213 2.49 -3.28 8.76
CA PRO A 213 2.68 -3.11 7.31
C PRO A 213 1.44 -2.46 6.67
N TYR A 214 1.30 -1.15 6.82
CA TYR A 214 0.20 -0.33 6.29
C TYR A 214 -0.02 -0.56 4.78
N ASP A 215 1.04 -0.46 4.00
CA ASP A 215 1.01 -0.47 2.54
C ASP A 215 0.72 -1.86 1.97
N CYS A 216 1.24 -2.91 2.62
CA CYS A 216 0.93 -4.30 2.27
C CYS A 216 -0.57 -4.58 2.29
N LEU A 217 -1.34 -3.91 3.14
CA LEU A 217 -2.78 -4.14 3.28
C LEU A 217 -3.58 -3.51 2.14
N ALA A 218 -3.08 -2.47 1.47
CA ALA A 218 -3.64 -2.01 0.21
C ALA A 218 -3.47 -3.07 -0.90
N VAL A 219 -2.36 -3.80 -0.90
CA VAL A 219 -2.15 -4.93 -1.83
C VAL A 219 -3.09 -6.09 -1.50
N VAL A 220 -3.29 -6.41 -0.22
CA VAL A 220 -4.28 -7.43 0.21
C VAL A 220 -5.70 -7.03 -0.21
N ALA A 221 -6.06 -5.74 -0.14
CA ALA A 221 -7.38 -5.26 -0.50
C ALA A 221 -7.77 -5.52 -1.97
N ILE A 222 -6.80 -5.73 -2.86
CA ILE A 222 -7.07 -6.02 -4.27
C ILE A 222 -6.77 -7.47 -4.67
N THR A 223 -5.81 -8.13 -4.02
CA THR A 223 -5.43 -9.50 -4.34
C THR A 223 -6.33 -10.50 -3.60
N HIS A 224 -6.66 -10.22 -2.34
CA HIS A 224 -7.41 -11.09 -1.44
C HIS A 224 -8.46 -10.31 -0.63
N PRO A 225 -9.40 -9.59 -1.29
CA PRO A 225 -10.39 -8.76 -0.58
C PRO A 225 -11.26 -9.55 0.39
N HIS A 226 -11.44 -10.86 0.19
CA HIS A 226 -12.18 -11.74 1.07
C HIS A 226 -11.53 -11.95 2.45
N LEU A 227 -10.23 -11.64 2.59
CA LEU A 227 -9.51 -11.65 3.86
C LEU A 227 -9.72 -10.36 4.66
N LEU A 228 -10.40 -9.35 4.09
CA LEU A 228 -10.66 -8.08 4.73
C LEU A 228 -12.16 -7.85 4.95
N ARG A 229 -12.50 -7.17 6.04
CA ARG A 229 -13.84 -6.64 6.29
C ARG A 229 -13.91 -5.24 5.71
N CYS A 230 -14.56 -5.12 4.55
CA CYS A 230 -14.75 -3.85 3.87
C CYS A 230 -16.24 -3.54 3.71
N ASP A 231 -16.64 -2.30 3.99
CA ASP A 231 -18.02 -1.85 3.85
C ASP A 231 -18.09 -0.53 3.08
N GLN A 232 -19.23 -0.26 2.42
CA GLN A 232 -19.51 1.04 1.81
C GLN A 232 -19.75 2.10 2.90
N ARG A 233 -19.02 3.21 2.81
CA ARG A 233 -19.02 4.30 3.78
C ARG A 233 -18.94 5.67 3.09
N ARG A 234 -18.94 6.73 3.91
CA ARG A 234 -18.89 8.13 3.48
C ARG A 234 -17.61 8.77 3.99
N ALA A 235 -16.76 9.24 3.09
CA ALA A 235 -15.54 9.95 3.40
C ALA A 235 -15.75 11.47 3.29
N THR A 236 -15.25 12.21 4.27
CA THR A 236 -15.25 13.68 4.32
C THR A 236 -13.91 14.18 4.81
N ILE A 237 -13.45 15.29 4.25
CA ILE A 237 -12.29 16.02 4.77
C ILE A 237 -12.80 17.15 5.66
N GLU A 238 -12.28 17.23 6.89
CA GLU A 238 -12.72 18.20 7.88
C GLU A 238 -11.57 18.62 8.80
N GLU A 239 -11.59 19.88 9.22
CA GLU A 239 -10.66 20.41 10.21
C GLU A 239 -11.06 19.97 11.63
N GLY A 240 -10.08 19.54 12.41
CA GLY A 240 -10.26 19.18 13.81
C GLY A 240 -9.06 19.58 14.67
N PRO A 241 -9.18 19.49 16.01
CA PRO A 241 -8.03 19.71 16.90
C PRO A 241 -6.91 18.75 16.52
N SER A 242 -5.66 19.21 16.45
CA SER A 242 -4.54 18.34 16.10
C SER A 242 -4.38 17.22 17.12
N ASP A 243 -4.52 15.97 16.68
CA ASP A 243 -4.11 14.81 17.42
C ASP A 243 -2.70 14.41 16.97
N GLY A 244 -1.83 14.18 17.93
CA GLY A 244 -0.56 13.55 17.66
C GLY A 244 0.63 14.47 17.39
N VAL A 245 1.76 13.80 17.20
CA VAL A 245 3.05 14.35 16.80
C VAL A 245 3.39 13.71 15.46
N SER A 246 4.09 14.44 14.59
CA SER A 246 4.96 13.71 13.65
C SER A 246 6.00 13.06 14.52
N LEU A 247 6.14 11.75 14.40
CA LEU A 247 7.48 11.24 14.56
C LEU A 247 8.25 11.88 13.41
N ALA A 248 9.15 12.80 13.75
CA ALA A 248 10.12 13.29 12.80
C ALA A 248 11.00 12.10 12.45
N PHE A 249 10.57 11.31 11.46
CA PHE A 249 11.40 10.27 10.88
C PHE A 249 12.55 11.00 10.19
N SER A 250 13.72 10.96 10.84
CA SER A 250 15.01 11.53 10.41
C SER A 250 15.26 13.02 10.71
N ASN A 251 16.49 13.28 11.17
CA ASN A 251 17.11 14.61 11.33
C ASN A 251 17.48 15.25 9.96
N HIS A 252 16.69 15.06 8.90
CA HIS A 252 16.99 15.61 7.58
C HIS A 252 15.95 16.66 7.13
N ALA A 253 16.46 17.76 6.56
CA ALA A 253 15.80 19.05 6.47
C ALA A 253 14.84 19.24 5.27
N GLU A 254 14.49 18.19 4.51
CA GLU A 254 13.88 18.37 3.17
C GLU A 254 12.61 17.55 2.87
N SER A 255 12.03 16.81 3.83
CA SER A 255 10.64 16.33 3.64
C SER A 255 9.65 17.39 4.15
N PRO A 256 8.67 17.83 3.35
CA PRO A 256 7.62 18.73 3.84
C PRO A 256 6.95 18.09 5.06
N ALA A 257 6.92 18.81 6.18
CA ALA A 257 6.18 18.38 7.36
C ALA A 257 4.71 18.11 6.95
N ALA A 258 4.14 16.99 7.39
CA ALA A 258 2.70 16.75 7.25
C ALA A 258 1.91 17.94 7.83
N HIS A 259 0.81 18.34 7.17
CA HIS A 259 -0.04 19.43 7.66
C HIS A 259 -0.60 19.05 9.04
N GLY A 260 -0.37 19.89 10.05
CA GLY A 260 -0.87 19.64 11.42
C GLY A 260 0.20 19.60 12.50
N ILE A 261 1.47 19.41 12.12
CA ILE A 261 2.57 19.27 13.08
C ILE A 261 2.90 20.64 13.67
N GLY A 262 2.55 20.84 14.95
CA GLY A 262 2.77 22.10 15.65
C GLY A 262 1.68 23.16 15.44
N THR A 263 0.56 22.81 14.79
CA THR A 263 -0.61 23.69 14.65
C THR A 263 -1.76 23.25 15.59
N PRO A 264 -2.66 24.17 16.03
CA PRO A 264 -3.78 23.81 16.91
C PRO A 264 -4.82 22.89 16.26
N THR A 265 -4.94 22.97 14.93
CA THR A 265 -5.85 22.14 14.12
C THR A 265 -5.10 21.54 12.94
N LYS A 266 -5.67 20.47 12.39
CA LYS A 266 -5.23 19.81 11.18
C LYS A 266 -6.43 19.23 10.41
N PRO A 267 -6.27 18.94 9.12
CA PRO A 267 -7.28 18.23 8.35
C PRO A 267 -7.32 16.75 8.73
N TYR A 268 -8.51 16.16 8.60
CA TYR A 268 -8.75 14.73 8.81
C TYR A 268 -9.53 14.16 7.62
N LEU A 269 -9.09 13.01 7.11
CA LEU A 269 -9.90 12.16 6.23
C LEU A 269 -10.76 11.24 7.10
N HIS A 270 -11.95 11.70 7.44
CA HIS A 270 -12.88 10.95 8.27
C HIS A 270 -13.84 10.10 7.46
N VAL A 271 -14.04 8.87 7.92
CA VAL A 271 -14.92 7.89 7.28
C VAL A 271 -16.02 7.46 8.23
N ARG A 272 -17.27 7.70 7.83
CA ARG A 272 -18.48 7.39 8.61
C ARG A 272 -19.35 6.32 7.93
N PRO A 273 -20.11 5.52 8.69
CA PRO A 273 -21.01 4.53 8.10
C PRO A 273 -22.09 5.13 7.19
N ARG A 274 -22.56 6.34 7.51
CA ARG A 274 -23.60 7.09 6.79
C ARG A 274 -23.34 8.59 6.92
N GLY A 275 -23.99 9.38 6.06
CA GLY A 275 -23.92 10.84 6.08
C GLY A 275 -23.61 11.41 4.69
N ASP A 276 -23.24 12.69 4.69
CA ASP A 276 -22.70 13.37 3.52
C ASP A 276 -21.25 12.93 3.28
N GLY A 277 -20.74 13.16 2.06
CA GLY A 277 -19.38 12.80 1.67
C GLY A 277 -19.30 11.81 0.51
N ALA A 278 -18.08 11.64 0.00
CA ALA A 278 -17.80 10.77 -1.13
C ALA A 278 -18.04 9.29 -0.74
N PRO A 279 -18.70 8.49 -1.59
CA PRO A 279 -18.81 7.05 -1.36
C PRO A 279 -17.44 6.40 -1.47
N VAL A 280 -17.08 5.59 -0.48
CA VAL A 280 -15.83 4.83 -0.46
C VAL A 280 -16.09 3.40 0.02
N THR A 281 -15.28 2.45 -0.45
CA THR A 281 -15.11 1.16 0.22
C THR A 281 -14.09 1.34 1.34
N PHE A 282 -14.41 0.98 2.58
CA PHE A 282 -13.53 1.17 3.72
C PHE A 282 -13.21 -0.16 4.39
N CYS A 283 -11.96 -0.61 4.30
CA CYS A 283 -11.50 -1.90 4.80
C CYS A 283 -10.97 -1.77 6.23
N HIS A 284 -11.78 -2.09 7.24
CA HIS A 284 -11.51 -1.69 8.64
C HIS A 284 -10.89 -2.77 9.53
N ALA A 285 -10.87 -4.03 9.08
CA ALA A 285 -10.29 -5.11 9.86
C ALA A 285 -9.94 -6.31 8.97
N PRO A 286 -8.91 -7.10 9.30
CA PRO A 286 -8.77 -8.43 8.74
C PRO A 286 -9.91 -9.34 9.21
N VAL A 287 -10.31 -10.30 8.38
CA VAL A 287 -11.18 -11.40 8.78
C VAL A 287 -10.43 -12.27 9.81
N ASN A 288 -9.16 -12.55 9.53
CA ASN A 288 -8.21 -13.21 10.41
C ASN A 288 -6.83 -12.57 10.24
N ALA A 289 -6.32 -11.91 11.29
CA ALA A 289 -5.05 -11.21 11.24
C ALA A 289 -3.85 -12.14 10.96
N ALA A 290 -3.84 -13.35 11.51
CA ALA A 290 -2.74 -14.29 11.32
C ALA A 290 -2.66 -14.82 9.88
N GLU A 291 -3.82 -15.04 9.25
CA GLU A 291 -3.91 -15.44 7.84
C GLU A 291 -3.42 -14.34 6.91
N VAL A 292 -3.81 -13.09 7.17
CA VAL A 292 -3.31 -11.93 6.43
C VAL A 292 -1.80 -11.75 6.61
N THR A 293 -1.29 -11.87 7.85
CA THR A 293 0.15 -11.85 8.12
C THR A 293 0.88 -12.95 7.34
N SER A 294 0.36 -14.18 7.35
CA SER A 294 0.98 -15.31 6.63
C SER A 294 1.05 -15.03 5.13
N LEU A 295 -0.05 -14.57 4.52
CA LEU A 295 -0.08 -14.22 3.10
C LEU A 295 0.97 -13.17 2.73
N ILE A 296 1.09 -12.11 3.54
CA ILE A 296 2.08 -11.05 3.32
C ILE A 296 3.50 -11.63 3.40
N LEU A 297 3.79 -12.43 4.42
CA LEU A 297 5.10 -13.06 4.59
C LEU A 297 5.43 -14.02 3.46
N ASP A 298 4.49 -14.85 3.02
CA ASP A 298 4.69 -15.80 1.92
C ASP A 298 5.04 -15.06 0.63
N ARG A 299 4.32 -13.97 0.31
CA ARG A 299 4.60 -13.12 -0.85
C ARG A 299 5.96 -12.42 -0.75
N ILE A 300 6.38 -11.98 0.44
CA ILE A 300 7.67 -11.28 0.61
C ILE A 300 8.86 -12.24 0.61
N ILE A 301 8.75 -13.39 1.31
CA ILE A 301 9.88 -14.29 1.59
C ILE A 301 10.07 -15.32 0.49
N LEU A 302 8.99 -15.97 0.04
CA LEU A 302 9.08 -17.12 -0.84
C LEU A 302 9.01 -16.73 -2.33
N GLY A 303 8.38 -15.59 -2.63
CA GLY A 303 7.88 -15.33 -3.97
C GLY A 303 6.82 -16.37 -4.36
N VAL A 304 6.31 -16.30 -5.59
CA VAL A 304 5.58 -17.45 -6.13
C VAL A 304 6.65 -18.46 -6.53
N GLU A 305 6.71 -19.63 -5.88
CA GLU A 305 7.38 -20.76 -6.52
C GLU A 305 6.69 -20.95 -7.88
N GLU A 306 7.41 -20.70 -8.98
CA GLU A 306 6.94 -21.19 -10.28
C GLU A 306 6.78 -22.70 -10.11
N GLU A 307 5.54 -23.20 -10.05
CA GLU A 307 5.26 -24.58 -10.41
C GLU A 307 5.76 -24.74 -11.85
N ASP A 308 7.00 -25.19 -11.97
CA ASP A 308 7.69 -25.53 -13.20
C ASP A 308 6.75 -26.30 -14.14
N PRO A 309 6.22 -25.66 -15.20
CA PRO A 309 5.33 -26.31 -16.15
C PRO A 309 6.19 -27.05 -17.18
N ARG A 310 7.17 -27.84 -16.75
CA ARG A 310 7.83 -28.77 -17.66
C ARG A 310 6.84 -29.91 -17.92
N PRO A 311 6.39 -30.11 -19.18
CA PRO A 311 5.58 -31.28 -19.49
C PRO A 311 6.40 -32.52 -19.18
N SER A 312 5.74 -33.47 -18.52
CA SER A 312 6.19 -34.84 -18.32
C SER A 312 6.88 -35.35 -19.58
N ARG A 313 8.20 -35.56 -19.53
CA ARG A 313 8.90 -36.43 -20.46
C ARG A 313 8.40 -37.84 -20.24
N GLU A 314 7.32 -38.20 -20.92
CA GLU A 314 6.94 -39.58 -21.14
C GLU A 314 6.75 -39.84 -22.64
N LEU A 315 7.48 -40.86 -23.09
CA LEU A 315 7.24 -41.71 -24.27
C LEU A 315 7.76 -41.20 -25.63
N LEU A 316 9.06 -41.43 -25.85
CA LEU A 316 9.55 -42.05 -27.10
C LEU A 316 9.65 -43.56 -26.88
#